data_AF-A0A5Q4F4N5-F1
#
_entry.id   AF-A0A5Q4F4N5-F1
#
_cell.length_a   1.000
_cell.length_b   1.000
_cell.length_c   1.000
_cell.angle_alpha   90.00
_cell.angle_beta   90.00
_cell.angle_gamma   90.00
#
_symmetry.space_group_name_H-M   'P 1'
#
loop_
_entity.id
_entity.type
_entity.pdbx_description
1 polymer ?
#
loop_
_entity_poly.entity_id
_entity_poly.type
_entity_poly.pdbx_seq_one_letter_code
_entity_poly.pdbx_strand_id
1 'polypeptide(L)'
;MKLFLSSLLVFCLALFSGCIRSDGPGLVYFNVNGYTLLQDGSLHSFEAIAVRDGKVLMTGLSDELTGRYPEFYRIDGEGRTMLPGLIDAHAHVMGLGMRELDLDITGLTSLEQTLEIIAEFAETNTESEWIIGRGWNQVLWNGSDFPAATDLDQVVSDRPVYLTRIDGHAAWVNTLALEMAGIDRDTPDMQGGAILRDGNGEATGILVDATMSLVNNLIPERTDADFERALELALDQMTRHGITSVHDARTDPYEWALYKRFADSGRLHTRIYAMIAGAGEMFDEMAAEGPVLSYAGDLLSLRSVKISADGALGSRGAALLEDYHDEPGNRGLLFFDQEELNGMLMKGASAGFQMNVHAIGDAANRQLLNAYEWIENQLEDQHLLRHRVEHAQVVSLDDIPRFTELNLIASMQPTHATSDMNMAEQRVGPERIKGAYAWQTFLNQGTVIAAGSDFPVEHVNPFYGLYSAVTRQDFGGMPPGGWYSEHRMSRIEALRAFTLDAAFAAHQEVILGTLEPGKWADFIIIDRDYFEIDASEIWQTKVLETWMAGDMVYSRQ
;
A
#
# COMPACT_ATOMS: atom_id res chain seq x y z
N MET A 1 5.32 -34.99 -57.74
CA MET A 1 5.56 -33.54 -57.91
C MET A 1 5.04 -32.89 -56.63
N LYS A 2 5.96 -32.53 -55.73
CA LYS A 2 5.67 -31.98 -54.40
C LYS A 2 5.26 -30.51 -54.53
N LEU A 3 4.22 -30.08 -53.81
CA LEU A 3 3.94 -28.67 -53.55
C LEU A 3 3.59 -28.51 -52.07
N PHE A 4 4.27 -27.54 -51.48
CA PHE A 4 4.51 -27.32 -50.05
C PHE A 4 3.31 -26.67 -49.35
N LEU A 5 2.98 -27.16 -48.15
CA LEU A 5 2.30 -26.38 -47.11
C LEU A 5 3.34 -25.50 -46.42
N SER A 6 3.05 -24.20 -46.33
CA SER A 6 3.82 -23.23 -45.55
C SER A 6 3.14 -23.06 -44.19
N SER A 7 3.69 -23.67 -43.14
CA SER A 7 3.36 -23.31 -41.75
C SER A 7 4.07 -21.99 -41.42
N LEU A 8 3.29 -20.98 -41.06
CA LEU A 8 3.78 -19.74 -40.48
C LEU A 8 3.99 -20.01 -38.97
N LEU A 9 5.24 -20.23 -38.56
CA LEU A 9 5.63 -20.26 -37.15
C LEU A 9 5.75 -18.81 -36.68
N VAL A 10 4.84 -18.35 -35.83
CA VAL A 10 4.98 -17.09 -35.09
C VAL A 10 5.95 -17.37 -33.94
N PHE A 11 7.15 -16.82 -34.04
CA PHE A 11 8.17 -16.90 -33.00
C PHE A 11 7.88 -15.78 -31.99
N CYS A 12 7.24 -16.10 -30.86
CA CYS A 12 7.22 -15.22 -29.70
C CYS A 12 8.66 -15.15 -29.15
N LEU A 13 9.35 -14.04 -29.42
CA LEU A 13 10.56 -13.70 -28.68
C LEU A 13 10.14 -13.28 -27.26
N ALA A 14 10.19 -14.21 -26.32
CA ALA A 14 10.35 -13.88 -24.91
C ALA A 14 11.73 -13.21 -24.77
N LEU A 15 11.75 -11.89 -24.67
CA LEU A 15 12.92 -11.15 -24.21
C LEU A 15 13.09 -11.52 -22.72
N PHE A 16 13.97 -12.47 -22.45
CA PHE A 16 14.55 -12.61 -21.12
C PHE A 16 15.20 -11.27 -20.78
N SER A 17 14.60 -10.50 -19.88
CA SER A 17 15.29 -9.46 -19.13
C SER A 17 16.42 -10.14 -18.37
N GLY A 18 17.59 -10.23 -19.00
CA GLY A 18 18.80 -10.64 -18.32
C GLY A 18 19.05 -9.62 -17.22
N CYS A 19 18.86 -10.03 -15.96
CA CYS A 19 19.36 -9.29 -14.81
C CYS A 19 20.83 -8.99 -15.10
N ILE A 20 21.19 -7.72 -15.22
CA ILE A 20 22.58 -7.27 -15.28
C ILE A 20 23.12 -7.47 -13.87
N ARG A 21 23.41 -8.72 -13.49
CA ARG A 21 24.04 -9.01 -12.20
C ARG A 21 25.45 -8.49 -12.24
N SER A 22 25.79 -7.59 -11.32
CA SER A 22 27.10 -6.94 -11.24
C SER A 22 28.22 -7.84 -10.71
N ASP A 23 28.53 -8.95 -11.40
CA ASP A 23 29.81 -9.67 -11.23
C ASP A 23 31.00 -8.90 -11.86
N GLY A 24 30.78 -7.64 -12.23
CA GLY A 24 31.73 -6.75 -12.88
C GLY A 24 32.31 -5.69 -11.94
N PRO A 25 33.13 -4.76 -12.46
CA PRO A 25 33.86 -3.79 -11.65
C PRO A 25 33.00 -2.75 -10.91
N GLY A 26 31.72 -2.62 -11.29
CA GLY A 26 30.75 -1.65 -10.79
C GLY A 26 29.96 -0.96 -11.93
N LEU A 27 29.04 -0.06 -11.57
CA LEU A 27 28.19 0.73 -12.46
C LEU A 27 28.36 2.24 -12.19
N VAL A 28 28.47 3.05 -13.24
CA VAL A 28 28.28 4.50 -13.19
C VAL A 28 27.04 4.84 -14.02
N TYR A 29 26.00 5.36 -13.35
CA TYR A 29 24.83 5.94 -14.00
C TYR A 29 25.05 7.46 -14.06
N PHE A 30 25.21 8.03 -15.25
CA PHE A 30 25.65 9.41 -15.45
C PHE A 30 24.67 10.22 -16.30
N ASN A 31 24.89 11.54 -16.43
CA ASN A 31 23.99 12.43 -17.16
C ASN A 31 22.55 12.35 -16.63
N VAL A 32 22.39 12.48 -15.31
CA VAL A 32 21.07 12.59 -14.65
C VAL A 32 20.92 13.95 -13.99
N ASN A 33 19.67 14.33 -13.76
CA ASN A 33 19.32 15.35 -12.77
C ASN A 33 19.00 14.66 -11.45
N GLY A 34 20.03 14.35 -10.66
CA GLY A 34 19.92 13.54 -9.45
C GLY A 34 19.68 14.36 -8.20
N TYR A 35 18.78 13.88 -7.33
CA TYR A 35 18.56 14.43 -6.00
C TYR A 35 18.63 13.33 -4.94
N THR A 36 19.17 13.66 -3.78
CA THR A 36 19.07 12.85 -2.57
C THR A 36 19.01 13.78 -1.36
N LEU A 37 18.40 13.32 -0.28
CA LEU A 37 18.58 13.95 1.02
C LEU A 37 19.90 13.47 1.65
N LEU A 38 20.46 14.27 2.54
CA LEU A 38 21.52 13.86 3.46
C LEU A 38 20.93 13.52 4.83
N GLN A 39 21.72 12.94 5.73
CA GLN A 39 21.26 12.58 7.07
C GLN A 39 20.70 13.76 7.89
N ASP A 40 21.13 14.99 7.62
CA ASP A 40 20.59 16.20 8.25
C ASP A 40 19.26 16.69 7.60
N GLY A 41 18.78 15.99 6.57
CA GLY A 41 17.57 16.31 5.82
C GLY A 41 17.75 17.37 4.73
N SER A 42 18.98 17.85 4.50
CA SER A 42 19.25 18.81 3.42
C SER A 42 19.21 18.14 2.05
N LEU A 43 18.72 18.89 1.04
CA LEU A 43 18.67 18.43 -0.35
C LEU A 43 20.05 18.58 -1.00
N HIS A 44 20.56 17.50 -1.58
CA HIS A 44 21.80 17.44 -2.34
C HIS A 44 21.52 17.01 -3.78
N SER A 45 22.00 17.79 -4.76
CA SER A 45 21.91 17.45 -6.17
C SER A 45 23.22 16.88 -6.72
N PHE A 46 23.13 16.05 -7.75
CA PHE A 46 24.26 15.41 -8.40
C PHE A 46 23.94 15.05 -9.86
N GLU A 47 24.96 14.71 -10.65
CA GLU A 47 24.81 14.39 -12.07
C GLU A 47 25.09 12.92 -12.41
N ALA A 48 25.74 12.21 -11.49
CA ALA A 48 26.04 10.80 -11.62
C ALA A 48 26.16 10.10 -10.26
N ILE A 49 25.95 8.78 -10.28
CA ILE A 49 26.12 7.87 -9.15
C ILE A 49 27.02 6.70 -9.55
N ALA A 50 28.00 6.36 -8.70
CA ALA A 50 28.81 5.16 -8.83
C ALA A 50 28.35 4.10 -7.81
N VAL A 51 28.18 2.86 -8.28
CA VAL A 51 27.65 1.73 -7.52
C VAL A 51 28.59 0.54 -7.66
N ARG A 52 28.78 -0.20 -6.57
CA ARG A 52 29.54 -1.46 -6.55
C ARG A 52 28.99 -2.37 -5.45
N ASP A 53 28.92 -3.67 -5.73
CA ASP A 53 28.40 -4.67 -4.80
C ASP A 53 27.01 -4.28 -4.27
N GLY A 54 26.21 -3.68 -5.15
CA GLY A 54 24.88 -3.11 -4.88
C GLY A 54 24.82 -1.91 -3.94
N LYS A 55 25.95 -1.38 -3.49
CA LYS A 55 26.02 -0.20 -2.63
C LYS A 55 26.45 1.04 -3.38
N VAL A 56 25.94 2.19 -2.95
CA VAL A 56 26.41 3.50 -3.42
C VAL A 56 27.85 3.69 -2.98
N LEU A 57 28.75 3.93 -3.93
CA LEU A 57 30.13 4.35 -3.62
C LEU A 57 30.20 5.86 -3.41
N MET A 58 29.58 6.63 -4.31
CA MET A 58 29.47 8.08 -4.22
C MET A 58 28.56 8.64 -5.32
N THR A 59 28.00 9.83 -5.07
CA THR A 59 27.35 10.70 -6.05
C THR A 59 28.28 11.89 -6.39
N GLY A 60 28.15 12.47 -7.59
CA GLY A 60 29.00 13.59 -8.02
C GLY A 60 28.73 14.06 -9.44
N LEU A 61 29.72 14.71 -10.06
CA LEU A 61 29.63 15.16 -11.45
C LEU A 61 29.84 14.01 -12.44
N SER A 62 29.20 14.11 -13.62
CA SER A 62 29.26 13.04 -14.63
C SER A 62 30.68 12.77 -15.14
N ASP A 63 31.41 13.81 -15.52
CA ASP A 63 32.78 13.69 -16.03
C ASP A 63 33.76 13.22 -14.95
N GLU A 64 33.53 13.62 -13.69
CA GLU A 64 34.35 13.18 -12.56
C GLU A 64 34.23 11.67 -12.34
N LEU A 65 33.00 11.16 -12.23
CA LEU A 65 32.75 9.76 -11.91
C LEU A 65 33.12 8.84 -13.05
N THR A 66 32.79 9.20 -14.29
CA THR A 66 33.17 8.41 -15.47
C THR A 66 34.69 8.42 -15.70
N GLY A 67 35.37 9.52 -15.38
CA GLY A 67 36.83 9.61 -15.43
C GLY A 67 37.54 8.84 -14.31
N ARG A 68 36.97 8.84 -13.09
CA ARG A 68 37.50 8.17 -11.90
C ARG A 68 37.33 6.65 -11.95
N TYR A 69 36.24 6.17 -12.56
CA TYR A 69 35.91 4.75 -12.68
C TYR A 69 35.77 4.35 -14.16
N PRO A 70 36.85 4.45 -14.97
CA PRO A 70 36.80 4.18 -16.40
C PRO A 70 36.47 2.72 -16.74
N GLU A 71 36.67 1.81 -15.81
CA GLU A 71 36.40 0.38 -15.95
C GLU A 71 34.95 -0.01 -15.64
N PHE A 72 34.16 0.86 -14.99
CA PHE A 72 32.77 0.56 -14.62
C PHE A 72 31.88 0.53 -15.86
N TYR A 73 30.82 -0.27 -15.81
CA TYR A 73 29.74 -0.15 -16.79
C TYR A 73 29.14 1.24 -16.73
N ARG A 74 28.76 1.81 -17.88
CA ARG A 74 28.22 3.17 -17.96
C ARG A 74 26.81 3.11 -18.50
N ILE A 75 25.89 3.80 -17.81
CA ILE A 75 24.51 3.99 -18.26
C ILE A 75 24.26 5.49 -18.35
N ASP A 76 23.85 5.94 -19.54
CA ASP A 76 23.49 7.34 -19.78
C ASP A 76 22.04 7.55 -19.36
N GLY A 77 21.82 8.47 -18.42
CA GLY A 77 20.52 8.86 -17.92
C GLY A 77 19.74 9.80 -18.83
N GLU A 78 20.36 10.28 -19.91
CA GLU A 78 19.74 11.15 -20.91
C GLU A 78 19.12 12.43 -20.31
N GLY A 79 19.70 12.94 -19.23
CA GLY A 79 19.24 14.11 -18.48
C GLY A 79 17.98 13.88 -17.63
N ARG A 80 17.51 12.63 -17.50
CA ARG A 80 16.32 12.29 -16.70
C ARG A 80 16.58 12.48 -15.20
N THR A 81 15.50 12.65 -14.45
CA THR A 81 15.58 12.86 -13.00
C THR A 81 15.75 11.54 -12.25
N MET A 82 16.69 11.52 -11.31
CA MET A 82 16.94 10.40 -10.39
C MET A 82 16.58 10.80 -8.96
N LEU A 83 15.82 9.95 -8.27
CA LEU A 83 15.51 10.06 -6.84
C LEU A 83 15.92 8.79 -6.09
N PRO A 84 16.11 8.82 -4.76
CA PRO A 84 16.18 7.59 -3.98
C PRO A 84 14.89 6.78 -4.18
N GLY A 85 14.99 5.46 -4.09
CA GLY A 85 13.84 4.58 -4.15
C GLY A 85 12.83 4.93 -3.06
N LEU A 86 11.54 4.95 -3.41
CA LEU A 86 10.49 5.37 -2.50
C LEU A 86 10.16 4.23 -1.53
N ILE A 87 9.84 4.61 -0.30
CA ILE A 87 9.48 3.70 0.79
C ILE A 87 8.03 3.98 1.16
N ASP A 88 7.17 2.97 1.05
CA ASP A 88 5.82 3.05 1.59
C ASP A 88 5.85 2.58 3.05
N ALA A 89 5.68 3.53 3.99
CA ALA A 89 5.86 3.24 5.39
C ALA A 89 4.70 2.48 6.05
N HIS A 90 3.60 2.23 5.35
CA HIS A 90 2.47 1.45 5.85
C HIS A 90 1.62 0.93 4.69
N ALA A 91 1.62 -0.37 4.47
CA ALA A 91 0.77 -0.98 3.45
C ALA A 91 0.47 -2.45 3.75
N HIS A 92 -0.26 -3.12 2.85
CA HIS A 92 -0.63 -4.52 2.94
C HIS A 92 -0.22 -5.26 1.64
N VAL A 93 0.96 -5.87 1.65
CA VAL A 93 1.61 -6.40 0.43
C VAL A 93 0.80 -7.55 -0.18
N MET A 94 0.43 -8.55 0.62
CA MET A 94 -0.38 -9.65 0.11
C MET A 94 -1.78 -9.18 -0.31
N GLY A 95 -2.34 -8.20 0.40
CA GLY A 95 -3.63 -7.59 0.06
C GLY A 95 -3.61 -6.94 -1.33
N LEU A 96 -2.53 -6.24 -1.69
CA LEU A 96 -2.33 -5.69 -3.04
C LEU A 96 -2.34 -6.81 -4.08
N GLY A 97 -1.54 -7.85 -3.87
CA GLY A 97 -1.43 -8.98 -4.79
C GLY A 97 -2.75 -9.72 -5.00
N MET A 98 -3.48 -9.95 -3.91
CA MET A 98 -4.80 -10.59 -3.96
C MET A 98 -5.83 -9.74 -4.69
N ARG A 99 -5.78 -8.41 -4.54
CA ARG A 99 -6.63 -7.50 -5.32
C ARG A 99 -6.33 -7.59 -6.81
N GLU A 100 -5.06 -7.73 -7.20
CA GLU A 100 -4.66 -7.86 -8.61
C GLU A 100 -5.02 -9.22 -9.23
N LEU A 101 -5.26 -10.25 -8.41
CA LEU A 101 -5.83 -11.53 -8.88
C LEU A 101 -7.32 -11.41 -9.20
N ASP A 102 -8.01 -10.45 -8.60
CA ASP A 102 -9.44 -10.26 -8.74
C ASP A 102 -9.76 -9.14 -9.72
N LEU A 103 -10.92 -9.24 -10.35
CA LEU A 103 -11.39 -8.23 -11.28
C LEU A 103 -11.86 -6.97 -10.54
N ASP A 104 -11.23 -5.82 -10.81
CA ASP A 104 -11.69 -4.51 -10.35
C ASP A 104 -12.52 -3.79 -11.42
N ILE A 105 -13.80 -3.58 -11.12
CA ILE A 105 -14.76 -2.88 -11.98
C ILE A 105 -15.29 -1.60 -11.32
N THR A 106 -14.50 -1.02 -10.41
CA THR A 106 -14.83 0.22 -9.71
C THR A 106 -14.88 1.42 -10.67
N GLY A 107 -15.91 2.25 -10.54
CA GLY A 107 -16.01 3.53 -11.26
C GLY A 107 -16.46 3.44 -12.72
N LEU A 108 -16.75 2.24 -13.23
CA LEU A 108 -17.32 2.07 -14.57
C LEU A 108 -18.74 2.67 -14.63
N THR A 109 -19.04 3.37 -15.72
CA THR A 109 -20.26 4.20 -15.85
C THR A 109 -21.31 3.61 -16.78
N SER A 110 -21.13 2.38 -17.23
CA SER A 110 -22.13 1.64 -18.01
C SER A 110 -22.02 0.13 -17.80
N LEU A 111 -23.13 -0.58 -18.01
CA LEU A 111 -23.17 -2.04 -17.98
C LEU A 111 -22.31 -2.61 -19.13
N GLU A 112 -22.39 -2.02 -20.32
CA GLU A 112 -21.64 -2.46 -21.49
C GLU A 112 -20.13 -2.42 -21.24
N GLN A 113 -19.62 -1.30 -20.72
CA GLN A 113 -18.21 -1.17 -20.34
C GLN A 113 -17.82 -2.19 -19.26
N THR A 114 -18.73 -2.45 -18.31
CA THR A 114 -18.49 -3.44 -17.26
C THR A 114 -18.35 -4.85 -17.85
N LEU A 115 -19.24 -5.23 -18.77
CA LEU A 115 -19.19 -6.53 -19.45
C LEU A 115 -17.95 -6.68 -20.35
N GLU A 116 -17.52 -5.61 -21.03
CA GLU A 116 -16.27 -5.61 -21.81
C GLU A 116 -15.05 -5.93 -20.94
N ILE A 117 -14.93 -5.29 -19.78
CA ILE A 117 -13.83 -5.53 -18.84
C ILE A 117 -13.90 -6.94 -18.23
N ILE A 118 -15.10 -7.44 -17.92
CA ILE A 118 -15.29 -8.83 -17.48
C ILE A 118 -14.83 -9.82 -18.55
N ALA A 119 -15.18 -9.57 -19.83
CA ALA A 119 -14.77 -10.42 -20.94
C ALA A 119 -13.24 -10.45 -21.09
N GLU A 120 -12.58 -9.29 -21.10
CA GLU A 120 -11.12 -9.17 -21.20
C GLU A 120 -10.42 -9.89 -20.05
N PHE A 121 -10.91 -9.72 -18.83
CA PHE A 121 -10.37 -10.42 -17.67
C PHE A 121 -10.51 -11.95 -17.81
N ALA A 122 -11.68 -12.42 -18.25
CA ALA A 122 -11.92 -13.84 -18.42
C ALA A 122 -11.11 -14.48 -19.56
N GLU A 123 -10.78 -13.71 -20.61
CA GLU A 123 -9.93 -14.12 -21.72
C GLU A 123 -8.44 -14.18 -21.34
N THR A 124 -8.00 -13.29 -20.46
CA THR A 124 -6.60 -13.21 -20.01
C THR A 124 -6.30 -14.15 -18.84
N ASN A 125 -7.31 -14.55 -18.08
CA ASN A 125 -7.21 -15.44 -16.90
C ASN A 125 -7.89 -16.79 -17.17
N THR A 126 -7.37 -17.54 -18.14
CA THR A 126 -7.94 -18.83 -18.58
C THR A 126 -7.80 -19.97 -17.58
N GLU A 127 -6.83 -19.88 -16.67
CA GLU A 127 -6.58 -20.90 -15.62
C GLU A 127 -7.47 -20.71 -14.38
N SER A 128 -8.16 -19.57 -14.26
CA SER A 128 -9.04 -19.30 -13.11
C SER A 128 -10.32 -20.12 -13.21
N GLU A 129 -10.58 -20.95 -12.18
CA GLU A 129 -11.82 -21.73 -12.07
C GLU A 129 -13.06 -20.86 -11.86
N TRP A 130 -12.89 -19.70 -11.22
CA TRP A 130 -13.92 -18.70 -10.97
C TRP A 130 -13.47 -17.33 -11.48
N ILE A 131 -14.42 -16.54 -11.99
CA ILE A 131 -14.21 -15.11 -12.20
C ILE A 131 -14.70 -14.37 -10.95
N ILE A 132 -13.76 -13.90 -10.14
CA ILE A 132 -14.03 -13.18 -8.89
C ILE A 132 -13.68 -11.72 -9.11
N GLY A 133 -14.50 -10.83 -8.57
CA GLY A 133 -14.25 -9.39 -8.69
C GLY A 133 -15.08 -8.54 -7.75
N ARG A 134 -14.83 -7.23 -7.79
CA ARG A 134 -15.52 -6.25 -6.96
C ARG A 134 -15.63 -4.89 -7.65
N GLY A 135 -16.59 -4.10 -7.20
CA GLY A 135 -16.60 -2.65 -7.45
C GLY A 135 -17.76 -2.15 -8.30
N TRP A 136 -18.61 -3.04 -8.79
CA TRP A 136 -19.77 -2.63 -9.57
C TRP A 136 -20.69 -1.74 -8.74
N ASN A 137 -21.25 -0.73 -9.40
CA ASN A 137 -22.22 0.19 -8.81
C ASN A 137 -23.17 0.66 -9.90
N GLN A 138 -24.33 0.00 -9.98
CA GLN A 138 -25.36 0.27 -10.97
C GLN A 138 -25.89 1.72 -10.93
N VAL A 139 -25.74 2.42 -9.81
CA VAL A 139 -26.14 3.84 -9.69
C VAL A 139 -25.30 4.74 -10.60
N LEU A 140 -24.09 4.32 -10.96
CA LEU A 140 -23.23 5.02 -11.92
C LEU A 140 -23.61 4.73 -13.38
N TRP A 141 -24.43 3.70 -13.63
CA TRP A 141 -24.78 3.26 -14.98
C TRP A 141 -25.98 4.01 -15.53
N ASN A 142 -26.02 4.13 -16.86
CA ASN A 142 -27.16 4.65 -17.61
C ASN A 142 -28.39 3.73 -17.42
N GLY A 143 -29.21 4.00 -16.41
CA GLY A 143 -30.44 3.24 -16.14
C GLY A 143 -30.68 2.88 -14.67
N SER A 144 -29.65 2.92 -13.81
CA SER A 144 -29.72 2.57 -12.36
C SER A 144 -30.35 1.21 -11.99
N ASP A 145 -30.80 0.43 -12.96
CA ASP A 145 -31.33 -0.91 -12.77
C ASP A 145 -30.21 -1.88 -12.40
N PHE A 146 -30.54 -2.88 -11.57
CA PHE A 146 -29.62 -3.96 -11.27
C PHE A 146 -29.35 -4.80 -12.53
N PRO A 147 -28.12 -5.32 -12.70
CA PRO A 147 -27.84 -6.28 -13.76
C PRO A 147 -28.45 -7.64 -13.45
N ALA A 148 -28.46 -8.52 -14.45
CA ALA A 148 -28.95 -9.90 -14.35
C ALA A 148 -27.84 -10.93 -14.61
N ALA A 149 -28.05 -12.17 -14.20
CA ALA A 149 -27.16 -13.30 -14.48
C ALA A 149 -26.92 -13.47 -15.97
N THR A 150 -27.95 -13.25 -16.79
CA THR A 150 -27.88 -13.32 -18.26
C THR A 150 -27.01 -12.25 -18.89
N ASP A 151 -26.71 -11.16 -18.18
CA ASP A 151 -25.75 -10.16 -18.65
C ASP A 151 -24.33 -10.72 -18.58
N LEU A 152 -23.99 -11.45 -17.49
CA LEU A 152 -22.72 -12.15 -17.35
C LEU A 152 -22.60 -13.32 -18.33
N ASP A 153 -23.67 -14.09 -18.54
CA ASP A 153 -23.67 -15.24 -19.45
C ASP A 153 -23.31 -14.85 -20.90
N GLN A 154 -23.52 -13.59 -21.30
CA GLN A 154 -23.13 -13.07 -22.62
C GLN A 154 -21.61 -13.01 -22.82
N VAL A 155 -20.85 -12.84 -21.74
CA VAL A 155 -19.38 -12.68 -21.77
C VAL A 155 -18.63 -13.84 -21.12
N VAL A 156 -19.23 -14.49 -20.12
CA VAL A 156 -18.67 -15.65 -19.40
C VAL A 156 -19.79 -16.63 -19.05
N SER A 157 -19.91 -17.71 -19.82
CA SER A 157 -20.91 -18.77 -19.61
C SER A 157 -20.29 -20.14 -19.28
N ASP A 158 -18.97 -20.27 -19.39
CA ASP A 158 -18.25 -21.52 -19.18
C ASP A 158 -17.67 -21.68 -17.76
N ARG A 159 -17.66 -20.60 -16.97
CA ARG A 159 -17.12 -20.51 -15.62
C ARG A 159 -18.07 -19.75 -14.70
N PRO A 160 -18.17 -20.11 -13.41
CA PRO A 160 -18.95 -19.35 -12.45
C PRO A 160 -18.34 -17.96 -12.21
N VAL A 161 -19.20 -16.96 -12.07
CA VAL A 161 -18.82 -15.56 -11.85
C VAL A 161 -19.39 -15.09 -10.50
N TYR A 162 -18.58 -14.40 -9.71
CA TYR A 162 -18.97 -13.78 -8.45
C TYR A 162 -18.39 -12.37 -8.31
N LEU A 163 -19.24 -11.35 -8.48
CA LEU A 163 -18.84 -9.94 -8.43
C LEU A 163 -19.48 -9.23 -7.25
N THR A 164 -18.66 -8.76 -6.30
CA THR A 164 -19.14 -8.05 -5.12
C THR A 164 -19.39 -6.57 -5.44
N ARG A 165 -20.50 -6.02 -4.95
CA ARG A 165 -20.84 -4.60 -5.10
C ARG A 165 -19.81 -3.73 -4.36
N ILE A 166 -19.65 -2.47 -4.79
CA ILE A 166 -18.71 -1.52 -4.17
C ILE A 166 -18.85 -1.36 -2.65
N ASP A 167 -20.04 -1.58 -2.08
CA ASP A 167 -20.30 -1.50 -0.64
C ASP A 167 -20.13 -2.83 0.11
N GLY A 168 -19.92 -3.94 -0.60
CA GLY A 168 -19.82 -5.27 0.00
C GLY A 168 -21.15 -5.94 0.36
N HIS A 169 -22.29 -5.30 0.12
CA HIS A 169 -23.61 -5.77 0.59
C HIS A 169 -24.47 -6.45 -0.49
N ALA A 170 -23.92 -6.65 -1.69
CA ALA A 170 -24.55 -7.44 -2.72
C ALA A 170 -23.52 -8.18 -3.58
N ALA A 171 -23.91 -9.34 -4.13
CA ALA A 171 -23.18 -10.08 -5.14
C ALA A 171 -23.98 -10.16 -6.44
N TRP A 172 -23.29 -10.04 -7.57
CA TRP A 172 -23.80 -10.29 -8.91
C TRP A 172 -23.14 -11.57 -9.45
N VAL A 173 -23.94 -12.57 -9.74
CA VAL A 173 -23.51 -13.92 -10.13
C VAL A 173 -24.17 -14.35 -11.43
N ASN A 174 -23.48 -15.18 -12.22
CA ASN A 174 -24.00 -15.70 -13.48
C ASN A 174 -24.89 -16.94 -13.28
N THR A 175 -25.51 -17.44 -14.36
CA THR A 175 -26.46 -18.56 -14.25
C THR A 175 -25.77 -19.82 -13.74
N LEU A 176 -24.54 -20.09 -14.18
CA LEU A 176 -23.76 -21.25 -13.72
C LEU A 176 -23.51 -21.23 -12.20
N ALA A 177 -23.19 -20.07 -11.62
CA ALA A 177 -22.99 -19.94 -10.18
C ALA A 177 -24.30 -20.15 -9.39
N LEU A 178 -25.45 -19.71 -9.91
CA LEU A 178 -26.77 -19.99 -9.31
C LEU A 178 -27.08 -21.49 -9.33
N GLU A 179 -26.84 -22.16 -10.46
CA GLU A 179 -27.04 -23.59 -10.62
C GLU A 179 -26.15 -24.41 -9.67
N MET A 180 -24.88 -24.03 -9.53
CA MET A 180 -23.94 -24.65 -8.59
C MET A 180 -24.40 -24.54 -7.13
N ALA A 181 -25.03 -23.42 -6.77
CA ALA A 181 -25.61 -23.19 -5.45
C ALA A 181 -26.98 -23.85 -5.25
N GLY A 182 -27.54 -24.46 -6.30
CA GLY A 182 -28.90 -25.02 -6.26
C GLY A 182 -29.97 -23.95 -6.02
N ILE A 183 -29.71 -22.70 -6.42
CA ILE A 183 -30.66 -21.59 -6.29
C ILE A 183 -31.66 -21.67 -7.44
N ASP A 184 -32.93 -21.81 -7.08
CA ASP A 184 -34.06 -21.84 -7.99
C ASP A 184 -35.17 -20.87 -7.52
N ARG A 185 -36.35 -20.96 -8.17
CA ARG A 185 -37.53 -20.15 -7.87
C ARG A 185 -38.09 -20.35 -6.45
N ASP A 186 -37.86 -21.52 -5.86
CA ASP A 186 -38.43 -21.95 -4.59
C ASP A 186 -37.42 -21.85 -3.43
N THR A 187 -36.16 -21.52 -3.74
CA THR A 187 -35.10 -21.32 -2.75
C THR A 187 -35.43 -20.14 -1.82
N PRO A 188 -35.50 -20.34 -0.49
CA PRO A 188 -35.83 -19.27 0.44
C PRO A 188 -34.66 -18.31 0.65
N ASP A 189 -35.00 -17.06 0.99
CA ASP A 189 -34.01 -16.08 1.47
C ASP A 189 -33.39 -16.52 2.80
N MET A 190 -32.12 -16.18 3.01
CA MET A 190 -31.49 -16.33 4.33
C MET A 190 -31.91 -15.19 5.27
N GLN A 191 -32.02 -15.47 6.57
CA GLN A 191 -32.30 -14.43 7.55
C GLN A 191 -31.21 -13.34 7.48
N GLY A 192 -31.64 -12.09 7.24
CA GLY A 192 -30.72 -10.96 7.07
C GLY A 192 -30.15 -10.83 5.67
N GLY A 193 -30.79 -11.40 4.64
CA GLY A 193 -30.44 -11.21 3.24
C GLY A 193 -31.63 -11.48 2.32
N ALA A 194 -31.42 -11.38 1.00
CA ALA A 194 -32.45 -11.63 -0.01
C ALA A 194 -31.88 -12.12 -1.35
N ILE A 195 -32.65 -12.93 -2.07
CA ILE A 195 -32.46 -13.22 -3.51
C ILE A 195 -33.36 -12.26 -4.29
N LEU A 196 -32.79 -11.41 -5.15
CA LEU A 196 -33.63 -10.60 -6.04
C LEU A 196 -34.21 -11.50 -7.13
N ARG A 197 -35.51 -11.34 -7.38
CA ARG A 197 -36.28 -12.16 -8.32
C ARG A 197 -36.97 -11.30 -9.36
N ASP A 198 -37.09 -11.84 -10.57
CA ASP A 198 -37.77 -11.18 -11.69
C ASP A 198 -39.30 -11.28 -11.57
N GLY A 199 -40.03 -10.76 -12.56
CA GLY A 199 -41.50 -10.81 -12.59
C GLY A 199 -42.09 -12.23 -12.67
N ASN A 200 -41.29 -13.25 -12.98
CA ASN A 200 -41.68 -14.65 -13.03
C ASN A 200 -41.31 -15.43 -11.75
N GLY A 201 -40.57 -14.79 -10.83
CA GLY A 201 -40.06 -15.39 -9.59
C GLY A 201 -38.70 -16.07 -9.73
N GLU A 202 -38.06 -15.99 -10.91
CA GLU A 202 -36.73 -16.56 -11.12
C GLU A 202 -35.66 -15.66 -10.48
N ALA A 203 -34.60 -16.26 -9.95
CA ALA A 203 -33.49 -15.51 -9.36
C ALA A 203 -32.79 -14.68 -10.46
N THR A 204 -32.59 -13.38 -10.22
CA THR A 204 -31.97 -12.49 -11.21
C THR A 204 -30.46 -12.62 -11.27
N GLY A 205 -29.82 -13.29 -10.31
CA GLY A 205 -28.37 -13.27 -10.13
C GLY A 205 -27.86 -12.21 -9.15
N ILE A 206 -28.75 -11.45 -8.50
CA ILE A 206 -28.37 -10.54 -7.41
C ILE A 206 -28.73 -11.14 -6.05
N LEU A 207 -27.72 -11.30 -5.20
CA LEU A 207 -27.83 -11.81 -3.83
C LEU A 207 -27.42 -10.71 -2.85
N VAL A 208 -28.20 -10.51 -1.78
CA VAL A 208 -27.98 -9.43 -0.80
C VAL A 208 -27.66 -10.00 0.57
N ASP A 209 -26.65 -9.42 1.22
CA ASP A 209 -26.20 -9.70 2.59
C ASP A 209 -26.06 -11.21 2.88
N ALA A 210 -26.76 -11.75 3.88
CA ALA A 210 -26.60 -13.13 4.35
C ALA A 210 -26.76 -14.18 3.22
N THR A 211 -27.59 -13.86 2.22
CA THR A 211 -27.88 -14.77 1.09
C THR A 211 -26.70 -14.88 0.11
N MET A 212 -25.78 -13.90 0.09
CA MET A 212 -24.54 -13.98 -0.68
C MET A 212 -23.72 -15.24 -0.35
N SER A 213 -23.84 -15.73 0.89
CA SER A 213 -23.12 -16.93 1.37
C SER A 213 -23.52 -18.21 0.65
N LEU A 214 -24.73 -18.28 0.04
CA LEU A 214 -25.17 -19.44 -0.73
C LEU A 214 -24.24 -19.75 -1.91
N VAL A 215 -23.66 -18.70 -2.52
CA VAL A 215 -22.69 -18.85 -3.62
C VAL A 215 -21.26 -18.66 -3.11
N ASN A 216 -21.00 -17.69 -2.23
CA ASN A 216 -19.64 -17.41 -1.75
C ASN A 216 -18.96 -18.64 -1.13
N ASN A 217 -19.71 -19.48 -0.41
CA ASN A 217 -19.18 -20.70 0.22
C ASN A 217 -18.76 -21.79 -0.78
N LEU A 218 -19.08 -21.63 -2.07
CA LEU A 218 -18.68 -22.55 -3.14
C LEU A 218 -17.37 -22.14 -3.81
N ILE A 219 -16.91 -20.91 -3.57
CA ILE A 219 -15.65 -20.41 -4.10
C ILE A 219 -14.52 -21.19 -3.39
N PRO A 220 -13.62 -21.87 -4.14
CA PRO A 220 -12.50 -22.57 -3.55
C PRO A 220 -11.61 -21.64 -2.73
N GLU A 221 -11.03 -22.18 -1.66
CA GLU A 221 -9.96 -21.49 -0.95
C GLU A 221 -8.77 -21.26 -1.89
N ARG A 222 -8.06 -20.14 -1.70
CA ARG A 222 -6.86 -19.82 -2.48
C ARG A 222 -5.78 -20.87 -2.25
N THR A 223 -5.14 -21.30 -3.33
CA THR A 223 -4.05 -22.26 -3.34
C THR A 223 -2.70 -21.59 -3.09
N ASP A 224 -1.66 -22.37 -2.76
CA ASP A 224 -0.28 -21.85 -2.68
C ASP A 224 0.17 -21.14 -3.97
N ALA A 225 -0.29 -21.61 -5.13
CA ALA A 225 0.02 -20.99 -6.41
C ALA A 225 -0.63 -19.61 -6.54
N ASP A 226 -1.84 -19.42 -6.00
CA ASP A 226 -2.50 -18.11 -5.96
C ASP A 226 -1.72 -17.14 -5.07
N PHE A 227 -1.27 -17.58 -3.88
CA PHE A 227 -0.45 -16.74 -3.00
C PHE A 227 0.90 -16.36 -3.62
N GLU A 228 1.57 -17.31 -4.30
CA GLU A 228 2.81 -16.99 -5.03
C GLU A 228 2.54 -15.98 -6.15
N ARG A 229 1.47 -16.17 -6.93
CA ARG A 229 1.10 -15.26 -8.01
C ARG A 229 0.70 -13.88 -7.51
N ALA A 230 -0.06 -13.81 -6.42
CA ALA A 230 -0.42 -12.57 -5.75
C ALA A 230 0.84 -11.80 -5.33
N LEU A 231 1.80 -12.46 -4.69
CA LEU A 231 3.04 -11.80 -4.29
C LEU A 231 3.84 -11.29 -5.49
N GLU A 232 3.94 -12.05 -6.58
CA GLU A 232 4.56 -11.57 -7.82
C GLU A 232 3.88 -10.30 -8.34
N LEU A 233 2.55 -10.30 -8.43
CA LEU A 233 1.78 -9.15 -8.88
C LEU A 233 1.99 -7.93 -7.98
N ALA A 234 2.02 -8.13 -6.65
CA ALA A 234 2.30 -7.06 -5.70
C ALA A 234 3.69 -6.45 -5.91
N LEU A 235 4.72 -7.29 -6.08
CA LEU A 235 6.10 -6.84 -6.34
C LEU A 235 6.20 -6.10 -7.68
N ASP A 236 5.52 -6.57 -8.72
CA ASP A 236 5.47 -5.92 -10.02
C ASP A 236 4.80 -4.54 -9.92
N GLN A 237 3.68 -4.42 -9.21
CA GLN A 237 2.99 -3.14 -8.99
C GLN A 237 3.85 -2.16 -8.19
N MET A 238 4.47 -2.62 -7.10
CA MET A 238 5.35 -1.79 -6.26
C MET A 238 6.54 -1.26 -7.06
N THR A 239 7.28 -2.13 -7.75
CA THR A 239 8.46 -1.73 -8.53
C THR A 239 8.08 -0.84 -9.71
N ARG A 240 6.94 -1.07 -10.37
CA ARG A 240 6.40 -0.20 -11.43
C ARG A 240 6.15 1.24 -10.99
N HIS A 241 5.85 1.42 -9.71
CA HIS A 241 5.59 2.72 -9.08
C HIS A 241 6.78 3.27 -8.27
N GLY A 242 7.95 2.62 -8.36
CA GLY A 242 9.19 3.09 -7.75
C GLY A 242 9.33 2.79 -6.26
N ILE A 243 8.51 1.88 -5.73
CA ILE A 243 8.62 1.42 -4.34
C ILE A 243 9.73 0.37 -4.28
N THR A 244 10.81 0.72 -3.57
CA THR A 244 11.97 -0.17 -3.33
C THR A 244 11.94 -0.80 -1.95
N SER A 245 11.17 -0.22 -1.01
CA SER A 245 10.93 -0.77 0.32
C SER A 245 9.49 -0.53 0.77
N VAL A 246 8.93 -1.46 1.55
CA VAL A 246 7.58 -1.36 2.10
C VAL A 246 7.55 -1.85 3.54
N HIS A 247 6.74 -1.21 4.38
CA HIS A 247 6.44 -1.72 5.71
C HIS A 247 5.09 -2.44 5.69
N ASP A 248 5.12 -3.77 5.74
CA ASP A 248 3.94 -4.63 5.60
C ASP A 248 3.20 -4.76 6.93
N ALA A 249 2.08 -4.06 7.04
CA ALA A 249 1.38 -3.76 8.28
C ALA A 249 0.34 -4.83 8.63
N ARG A 250 0.82 -6.07 8.72
CA ARG A 250 0.26 -7.32 9.31
C ARG A 250 0.79 -8.45 8.45
N THR A 251 1.74 -9.20 8.98
CA THR A 251 2.32 -10.38 8.36
C THR A 251 2.05 -11.58 9.26
N ASP A 252 1.56 -12.66 8.67
CA ASP A 252 1.35 -13.94 9.36
C ASP A 252 2.50 -14.95 9.12
N PRO A 253 2.50 -16.13 9.78
CA PRO A 253 3.56 -17.12 9.58
C PRO A 253 3.70 -17.64 8.14
N TYR A 254 2.58 -17.75 7.41
CA TYR A 254 2.57 -18.24 6.04
C TYR A 254 3.19 -17.20 5.09
N GLU A 255 2.75 -15.94 5.19
CA GLU A 255 3.29 -14.82 4.42
C GLU A 255 4.78 -14.63 4.70
N TRP A 256 5.20 -14.69 5.96
CA TRP A 256 6.62 -14.60 6.33
C TRP A 256 7.46 -15.72 5.71
N ALA A 257 6.95 -16.96 5.72
CA ALA A 257 7.61 -18.09 5.08
C ALA A 257 7.68 -17.91 3.55
N LEU A 258 6.62 -17.40 2.93
CA LEU A 258 6.55 -17.10 1.50
C LEU A 258 7.56 -16.00 1.11
N TYR A 259 7.64 -14.91 1.88
CA TYR A 259 8.64 -13.86 1.69
C TYR A 259 10.06 -14.43 1.74
N LYS A 260 10.37 -15.28 2.73
CA LYS A 260 11.68 -15.97 2.79
C LYS A 260 11.95 -16.81 1.56
N ARG A 261 10.97 -17.59 1.06
CA ARG A 261 11.13 -18.37 -0.18
C ARG A 261 11.43 -17.48 -1.39
N PHE A 262 10.75 -16.35 -1.51
CA PHE A 262 11.00 -15.39 -2.59
C PHE A 262 12.39 -14.76 -2.47
N ALA A 263 12.81 -14.40 -1.25
CA ALA A 263 14.15 -13.87 -1.01
C ALA A 263 15.25 -14.88 -1.36
N ASP A 264 15.13 -16.13 -0.87
CA ASP A 264 16.12 -17.20 -1.09
C ASP A 264 16.24 -17.62 -2.56
N SER A 265 15.14 -17.52 -3.31
CA SER A 265 15.10 -17.82 -4.75
C SER A 265 15.47 -16.62 -5.63
N GLY A 266 15.73 -15.45 -5.04
CA GLY A 266 16.03 -14.22 -5.77
C GLY A 266 14.85 -13.62 -6.54
N ARG A 267 13.61 -13.98 -6.15
CA ARG A 267 12.34 -13.46 -6.70
C ARG A 267 11.81 -12.25 -5.93
N LEU A 268 12.45 -11.85 -4.83
CA LEU A 268 12.03 -10.70 -4.02
C LEU A 268 12.76 -9.43 -4.45
N HIS A 269 12.05 -8.57 -5.18
CA HIS A 269 12.60 -7.34 -5.80
C HIS A 269 12.17 -6.05 -5.09
N THR A 270 11.69 -6.15 -3.85
CA THR A 270 11.30 -5.04 -2.98
C THR A 270 11.65 -5.44 -1.54
N ARG A 271 12.19 -4.51 -0.74
CA ARG A 271 12.51 -4.80 0.67
C ARG A 271 11.25 -4.77 1.51
N ILE A 272 11.11 -5.69 2.46
CA ILE A 272 9.94 -5.76 3.33
C ILE A 272 10.37 -5.64 4.80
N TYR A 273 9.83 -4.62 5.45
CA TYR A 273 9.80 -4.49 6.91
C TYR A 273 8.47 -5.03 7.42
N ALA A 274 8.46 -6.28 7.88
CA ALA A 274 7.26 -6.99 8.29
C ALA A 274 6.84 -6.61 9.72
N MET A 275 5.53 -6.41 9.90
CA MET A 275 4.89 -6.21 11.20
C MET A 275 4.02 -7.42 11.53
N ILE A 276 4.35 -8.17 12.59
CA ILE A 276 3.57 -9.35 12.99
C ILE A 276 2.11 -8.95 13.27
N ALA A 277 1.16 -9.76 12.78
CA ALA A 277 -0.26 -9.53 13.00
C ALA A 277 -0.68 -9.78 14.46
N GLY A 278 -0.87 -8.68 15.22
CA GLY A 278 -1.35 -8.70 16.60
C GLY A 278 -0.34 -9.26 17.61
N ALA A 279 -0.73 -9.28 18.89
CA ALA A 279 0.09 -9.77 20.01
C ALA A 279 -0.41 -11.12 20.58
N GLY A 280 -1.16 -11.88 19.78
CA GLY A 280 -1.76 -13.18 20.16
C GLY A 280 -0.85 -14.38 19.89
N GLU A 281 -1.44 -15.52 19.51
CA GLU A 281 -0.72 -16.78 19.22
C GLU A 281 0.26 -16.64 18.05
N MET A 282 -0.11 -15.91 16.99
CA MET A 282 0.78 -15.61 15.87
C MET A 282 2.06 -14.90 16.32
N PHE A 283 1.94 -13.98 17.28
CA PHE A 283 3.10 -13.33 17.87
C PHE A 283 3.95 -14.32 18.68
N ASP A 284 3.33 -15.18 19.49
CA ASP A 284 4.08 -16.17 20.27
C ASP A 284 4.90 -17.12 19.37
N GLU A 285 4.35 -17.49 18.21
CA GLU A 285 5.05 -18.30 17.21
C GLU A 285 6.18 -17.51 16.53
N MET A 286 5.87 -16.36 15.94
CA MET A 286 6.81 -15.63 15.09
C MET A 286 7.91 -14.90 15.87
N ALA A 287 7.63 -14.51 17.12
CA ALA A 287 8.56 -13.80 18.00
C ALA A 287 9.42 -14.74 18.88
N ALA A 288 9.25 -16.06 18.76
CA ALA A 288 9.94 -17.04 19.62
C ALA A 288 11.47 -16.91 19.61
N GLU A 289 12.06 -16.48 18.50
CA GLU A 289 13.51 -16.26 18.33
C GLU A 289 13.92 -14.77 18.46
N GLY A 290 12.98 -13.89 18.80
CA GLY A 290 13.17 -12.45 18.83
C GLY A 290 13.11 -11.78 17.45
N PRO A 291 13.36 -10.45 17.38
CA PRO A 291 13.31 -9.70 16.14
C PRO A 291 14.34 -10.16 15.10
N VAL A 292 13.91 -10.30 13.85
CA VAL A 292 14.80 -10.54 12.71
C VAL A 292 15.24 -9.19 12.14
N LEU A 293 16.46 -8.78 12.48
CA LEU A 293 16.96 -7.46 12.10
C LEU A 293 17.24 -7.32 10.59
N SER A 294 17.71 -8.40 9.98
CA SER A 294 18.01 -8.50 8.55
C SER A 294 18.00 -9.97 8.12
N TYR A 295 17.50 -10.23 6.92
CA TYR A 295 17.52 -11.52 6.25
C TYR A 295 17.74 -11.31 4.74
N ALA A 296 18.48 -12.24 4.12
CA ALA A 296 18.83 -12.23 2.70
C ALA A 296 19.41 -10.89 2.19
N GLY A 297 20.38 -10.31 2.92
CA GLY A 297 21.02 -9.06 2.50
C GLY A 297 20.13 -7.82 2.66
N ASP A 298 19.50 -7.70 3.83
CA ASP A 298 18.55 -6.62 4.16
C ASP A 298 17.31 -6.56 3.25
N LEU A 299 16.96 -7.66 2.57
CA LEU A 299 15.72 -7.74 1.80
C LEU A 299 14.51 -7.88 2.73
N LEU A 300 14.67 -8.57 3.86
CA LEU A 300 13.61 -8.82 4.82
C LEU A 300 14.04 -8.43 6.23
N SER A 301 13.08 -7.95 7.01
CA SER A 301 13.19 -7.79 8.45
C SER A 301 11.82 -8.02 9.10
N LEU A 302 11.81 -8.53 10.32
CA LEU A 302 10.61 -8.78 11.12
C LEU A 302 10.89 -8.24 12.51
N ARG A 303 10.56 -6.96 12.74
CA ARG A 303 10.98 -6.23 13.94
C ARG A 303 9.87 -5.49 14.66
N SER A 304 8.64 -5.62 14.18
CA SER A 304 7.50 -4.90 14.75
C SER A 304 6.25 -5.75 14.82
N VAL A 305 5.27 -5.23 15.54
CA VAL A 305 3.93 -5.81 15.69
C VAL A 305 2.90 -4.77 15.28
N LYS A 306 1.89 -5.16 14.49
CA LYS A 306 0.75 -4.32 14.13
C LYS A 306 -0.48 -4.66 14.98
N ILE A 307 -1.02 -3.68 15.69
CA ILE A 307 -2.28 -3.77 16.47
C ILE A 307 -3.27 -2.70 15.95
N SER A 308 -4.58 -2.88 16.17
CA SER A 308 -5.59 -1.85 15.93
C SER A 308 -6.35 -1.52 17.21
N ALA A 309 -6.34 -0.24 17.61
CA ALA A 309 -7.04 0.24 18.80
C ALA A 309 -8.51 0.65 18.53
N ASP A 310 -8.83 1.05 17.29
CA ASP A 310 -10.16 1.45 16.85
C ASP A 310 -10.43 1.14 15.36
N GLY A 311 -11.57 1.62 14.85
CA GLY A 311 -11.95 1.53 13.45
C GLY A 311 -11.69 2.81 12.63
N ALA A 312 -12.33 2.90 11.47
CA ALA A 312 -12.14 4.03 10.54
C ALA A 312 -13.11 5.20 10.77
N LEU A 313 -12.68 6.41 10.39
CA LEU A 313 -13.50 7.63 10.53
C LEU A 313 -14.74 7.61 9.62
N GLY A 314 -14.59 7.11 8.39
CA GLY A 314 -15.66 7.09 7.39
C GLY A 314 -16.90 6.31 7.80
N SER A 315 -16.69 5.11 8.34
CA SER A 315 -17.73 4.20 8.86
C SER A 315 -18.16 4.52 10.29
N ARG A 316 -17.62 5.58 10.90
CA ARG A 316 -17.83 5.98 12.30
C ARG A 316 -17.38 4.93 13.33
N GLY A 317 -16.39 4.12 12.95
CA GLY A 317 -15.74 3.16 13.84
C GLY A 317 -14.61 3.76 14.68
N ALA A 318 -13.98 4.85 14.22
CA ALA A 318 -12.91 5.51 14.96
C ALA A 318 -13.41 6.04 16.31
N ALA A 319 -12.64 5.81 17.37
CA ALA A 319 -13.08 6.11 18.73
C ALA A 319 -12.79 7.57 19.09
N LEU A 320 -13.83 8.33 19.43
CA LEU A 320 -13.76 9.76 19.70
C LEU A 320 -13.98 10.11 21.18
N LEU A 321 -13.30 11.16 21.67
CA LEU A 321 -13.47 11.66 23.04
C LEU A 321 -14.88 12.23 23.27
N GLU A 322 -15.46 12.79 22.22
CA GLU A 322 -16.83 13.31 22.17
C GLU A 322 -17.59 12.68 21.02
N ASP A 323 -18.92 12.78 21.04
CA ASP A 323 -19.78 12.19 20.01
C ASP A 323 -19.38 12.65 18.60
N TYR A 324 -19.61 11.80 17.59
CA TYR A 324 -19.54 12.20 16.19
C TYR A 324 -20.42 13.42 15.96
N HIS A 325 -19.87 14.43 15.28
CA HIS A 325 -20.55 15.71 15.08
C HIS A 325 -21.84 15.55 14.25
N ASP A 326 -21.85 14.60 13.30
CA ASP A 326 -22.99 14.27 12.47
C ASP A 326 -23.82 13.07 12.99
N GLU A 327 -23.46 12.47 14.12
CA GLU A 327 -24.20 11.38 14.77
C GLU A 327 -24.11 11.45 16.31
N PRO A 328 -24.90 12.34 16.95
CA PRO A 328 -24.94 12.45 18.41
C PRO A 328 -25.29 11.12 19.09
N GLY A 329 -24.60 10.79 20.17
CA GLY A 329 -24.70 9.52 20.91
C GLY A 329 -23.77 8.42 20.40
N ASN A 330 -23.12 8.58 19.25
CA ASN A 330 -22.10 7.66 18.75
C ASN A 330 -20.70 8.22 19.05
N ARG A 331 -19.82 7.42 19.67
CA ARG A 331 -18.40 7.76 19.94
C ARG A 331 -17.41 6.81 19.26
N GLY A 332 -17.88 5.96 18.35
CA GLY A 332 -17.08 4.90 17.75
C GLY A 332 -16.74 3.78 18.74
N LEU A 333 -15.70 3.01 18.41
CA LEU A 333 -15.42 1.73 19.05
C LEU A 333 -13.94 1.63 19.43
N LEU A 334 -13.65 1.61 20.73
CA LEU A 334 -12.37 1.08 21.22
C LEU A 334 -12.44 -0.45 21.16
N PHE A 335 -11.41 -1.08 20.61
CA PHE A 335 -11.35 -2.54 20.48
C PHE A 335 -10.92 -3.24 21.76
N PHE A 336 -10.24 -2.49 22.65
CA PHE A 336 -9.67 -2.99 23.89
C PHE A 336 -9.90 -1.99 25.01
N ASP A 337 -9.92 -2.48 26.24
CA ASP A 337 -9.73 -1.61 27.39
C ASP A 337 -8.25 -1.21 27.56
N GLN A 338 -7.98 -0.31 28.52
CA GLN A 338 -6.62 0.19 28.75
C GLN A 338 -5.67 -0.91 29.25
N GLU A 339 -6.13 -1.82 30.10
CA GLU A 339 -5.27 -2.87 30.67
C GLU A 339 -4.91 -3.91 29.61
N GLU A 340 -5.86 -4.27 28.76
CA GLU A 340 -5.65 -5.13 27.59
C GLU A 340 -4.60 -4.53 26.63
N LEU A 341 -4.76 -3.25 26.25
CA LEU A 341 -3.80 -2.57 25.37
C LEU A 341 -2.40 -2.50 26.00
N ASN A 342 -2.32 -2.15 27.30
CA ASN A 342 -1.06 -2.17 28.05
C ASN A 342 -0.40 -3.55 28.02
N GLY A 343 -1.18 -4.62 28.24
CA GLY A 343 -0.69 -6.00 28.22
C GLY A 343 -0.13 -6.41 26.85
N MET A 344 -0.79 -6.03 25.76
CA MET A 344 -0.31 -6.31 24.41
C MET A 344 0.99 -5.55 24.08
N LEU A 345 1.06 -4.27 24.45
CA LEU A 345 2.27 -3.45 24.25
C LEU A 345 3.44 -3.98 25.09
N MET A 346 3.20 -4.31 26.36
CA MET A 346 4.19 -4.95 27.24
C MET A 346 4.75 -6.22 26.63
N LYS A 347 3.87 -7.10 26.12
CA LYS A 347 4.27 -8.40 25.56
C LYS A 347 5.24 -8.23 24.38
N GLY A 348 4.91 -7.37 23.43
CA GLY A 348 5.77 -7.15 22.26
C GLY A 348 7.02 -6.34 22.58
N ALA A 349 6.88 -5.25 23.33
CA ALA A 349 7.99 -4.34 23.62
C ALA A 349 9.05 -4.96 24.55
N SER A 350 8.65 -5.77 25.55
CA SER A 350 9.59 -6.52 26.40
C SER A 350 10.36 -7.61 25.64
N ALA A 351 9.84 -8.07 24.50
CA ALA A 351 10.53 -8.97 23.58
C ALA A 351 11.40 -8.23 22.54
N GLY A 352 11.52 -6.91 22.65
CA GLY A 352 12.35 -6.07 21.76
C GLY A 352 11.70 -5.70 20.43
N PHE A 353 10.39 -5.88 20.29
CA PHE A 353 9.67 -5.50 19.08
C PHE A 353 9.14 -4.06 19.16
N GLN A 354 9.25 -3.35 18.05
CA GLN A 354 8.57 -2.06 17.87
C GLN A 354 7.05 -2.30 17.81
N MET A 355 6.30 -1.68 18.72
CA MET A 355 4.84 -1.65 18.67
C MET A 355 4.35 -0.57 17.71
N ASN A 356 3.58 -0.98 16.70
CA ASN A 356 2.98 -0.13 15.67
C ASN A 356 1.47 -0.27 15.75
N VAL A 357 0.77 0.78 16.19
CA VAL A 357 -0.65 0.64 16.55
C VAL A 357 -1.51 1.61 15.76
N HIS A 358 -2.50 1.07 15.05
CA HIS A 358 -3.55 1.86 14.40
C HIS A 358 -4.39 2.57 15.44
N ALA A 359 -4.46 3.90 15.33
CA ALA A 359 -5.34 4.77 16.10
C ALA A 359 -5.78 5.95 15.22
N ILE A 360 -7.05 5.96 14.82
CA ILE A 360 -7.61 7.03 13.99
C ILE A 360 -8.26 8.11 14.85
N GLY A 361 -9.15 7.75 15.76
CA GLY A 361 -9.89 8.70 16.57
C GLY A 361 -9.11 9.27 17.76
N ASP A 362 -9.51 10.42 18.26
CA ASP A 362 -8.79 11.13 19.33
C ASP A 362 -8.85 10.38 20.68
N ALA A 363 -9.88 9.58 20.95
CA ALA A 363 -9.91 8.72 22.13
C ALA A 363 -8.97 7.51 22.00
N ALA A 364 -8.89 6.89 20.82
CA ALA A 364 -7.96 5.79 20.56
C ALA A 364 -6.50 6.27 20.66
N ASN A 365 -6.19 7.43 20.07
CA ASN A 365 -4.88 8.05 20.20
C ASN A 365 -4.54 8.33 21.67
N ARG A 366 -5.46 8.90 22.45
CA ARG A 366 -5.23 9.13 23.89
C ARG A 366 -5.01 7.84 24.68
N GLN A 367 -5.80 6.79 24.44
CA GLN A 367 -5.64 5.49 25.09
C GLN A 367 -4.26 4.87 24.77
N LEU A 368 -3.85 4.96 23.51
CA LEU A 368 -2.57 4.47 23.03
C LEU A 368 -1.40 5.26 23.62
N LEU A 369 -1.47 6.58 23.67
CA LEU A 369 -0.45 7.42 24.30
C LEU A 369 -0.30 7.10 25.79
N ASN A 370 -1.41 6.85 26.50
CA ASN A 370 -1.37 6.38 27.88
C ASN A 370 -0.70 5.00 28.00
N ALA A 371 -0.91 4.11 27.03
CA ALA A 371 -0.29 2.80 27.02
C ALA A 371 1.22 2.88 26.75
N TYR A 372 1.65 3.75 25.85
CA TYR A 372 3.07 4.04 25.59
C TYR A 372 3.75 4.62 26.83
N GLU A 373 3.18 5.68 27.42
CA GLU A 373 3.67 6.25 28.66
C GLU A 373 3.74 5.20 29.79
N TRP A 374 2.75 4.31 29.87
CA TRP A 374 2.74 3.25 30.85
C TRP A 374 3.91 2.25 30.63
N ILE A 375 4.15 1.77 29.41
CA ILE A 375 5.27 0.85 29.13
C ILE A 375 6.64 1.52 29.31
N GLU A 376 6.80 2.80 28.99
CA GLU A 376 8.04 3.56 29.26
C GLU A 376 8.37 3.62 30.76
N ASN A 377 7.35 3.61 31.61
CA ASN A 377 7.51 3.54 33.06
C ASN A 377 7.81 2.12 33.58
N GLN A 378 7.58 1.07 32.79
CA GLN A 378 7.82 -0.32 33.20
C GLN A 378 9.12 -0.90 32.63
N LEU A 379 9.54 -0.45 31.45
CA LEU A 379 10.66 -1.00 30.70
C LEU A 379 11.69 0.09 30.42
N GLU A 380 12.97 -0.27 30.48
CA GLU A 380 14.05 0.64 30.10
C GLU A 380 14.14 0.78 28.57
N ASP A 381 14.75 1.88 28.10
CA ASP A 381 15.14 2.10 26.71
C ASP A 381 14.04 1.98 25.64
N GLN A 382 12.76 2.14 26.01
CA GLN A 382 11.63 2.06 25.06
C GLN A 382 11.72 3.08 23.92
N HIS A 383 12.28 4.25 24.19
CA HIS A 383 12.58 5.27 23.17
C HIS A 383 13.45 4.74 22.02
N LEU A 384 14.28 3.69 22.25
CA LEU A 384 15.10 3.07 21.19
C LEU A 384 14.28 2.20 20.23
N LEU A 385 13.08 1.75 20.61
CA LEU A 385 12.22 0.94 19.75
C LEU A 385 11.51 1.77 18.68
N ARG A 386 11.43 3.10 18.87
CA ARG A 386 10.77 4.06 17.95
C ARG A 386 9.32 3.69 17.69
N HIS A 387 8.53 3.46 18.73
CA HIS A 387 7.13 3.07 18.61
C HIS A 387 6.33 4.01 17.69
N ARG A 388 5.31 3.45 17.04
CA ARG A 388 4.56 4.16 16.01
C ARG A 388 3.07 4.23 16.35
N VAL A 389 2.50 5.38 16.04
CA VAL A 389 1.06 5.54 15.90
C VAL A 389 0.76 5.50 14.40
N GLU A 390 0.08 4.44 13.96
CA GLU A 390 -0.37 4.32 12.59
C GLU A 390 -1.63 5.16 12.38
N HIS A 391 -1.66 5.84 11.25
CA HIS A 391 -2.60 6.89 10.85
C HIS A 391 -2.43 8.20 11.62
N ALA A 392 -2.44 8.14 12.97
CA ALA A 392 -2.46 9.33 13.84
C ALA A 392 -3.45 10.40 13.31
N GLN A 393 -4.60 9.93 12.83
CA GLN A 393 -5.39 10.67 11.84
C GLN A 393 -6.11 11.85 12.47
N VAL A 394 -6.76 11.65 13.62
CA VAL A 394 -7.41 12.68 14.44
C VAL A 394 -6.81 12.59 15.84
N VAL A 395 -5.92 13.53 16.17
CA VAL A 395 -5.30 13.60 17.50
C VAL A 395 -5.78 14.85 18.20
N SER A 396 -6.18 14.74 19.48
CA SER A 396 -6.50 15.93 20.27
C SER A 396 -5.29 16.88 20.30
N LEU A 397 -5.50 18.19 20.16
CA LEU A 397 -4.40 19.16 20.19
C LEU A 397 -3.58 19.08 21.49
N ASP A 398 -4.22 18.71 22.60
CA ASP A 398 -3.56 18.53 23.90
C ASP A 398 -2.65 17.27 23.94
N ASP A 399 -2.90 16.30 23.06
CA ASP A 399 -2.15 15.05 22.98
C ASP A 399 -1.00 15.09 21.96
N ILE A 400 -1.02 16.02 21.00
CA ILE A 400 0.05 16.15 19.99
C ILE A 400 1.45 16.31 20.63
N PRO A 401 1.66 17.15 21.67
CA PRO A 401 2.97 17.28 22.34
C PRO A 401 3.56 15.96 22.84
N ARG A 402 2.71 15.01 23.26
CA ARG A 402 3.11 13.72 23.84
C ARG A 402 3.88 12.85 22.85
N PHE A 403 3.74 13.06 21.54
CA PHE A 403 4.53 12.33 20.54
C PHE A 403 6.02 12.61 20.68
N THR A 404 6.41 13.84 21.00
CA THR A 404 7.84 14.18 21.22
C THR A 404 8.31 13.76 22.60
N GLU A 405 7.46 13.87 23.60
CA GLU A 405 7.75 13.46 24.99
C GLU A 405 8.02 11.95 25.10
N LEU A 406 7.27 11.15 24.34
CA LEU A 406 7.35 9.68 24.30
C LEU A 406 8.19 9.15 23.11
N ASN A 407 8.89 10.04 22.39
CA ASN A 407 9.71 9.70 21.20
C ASN A 407 8.99 8.81 20.16
N LEU A 408 7.72 9.12 19.88
CA LEU A 408 6.88 8.38 18.95
C LEU A 408 7.00 8.92 17.53
N ILE A 409 6.78 8.02 16.58
CA ILE A 409 6.67 8.34 15.17
C ILE A 409 5.19 8.37 14.78
N ALA A 410 4.79 9.41 14.04
CA ALA A 410 3.49 9.48 13.40
C ALA A 410 3.58 8.88 11.99
N SER A 411 2.99 7.70 11.78
CA SER A 411 2.92 7.09 10.45
C SER A 411 1.61 7.48 9.79
N MET A 412 1.63 8.43 8.85
CA MET A 412 0.43 9.10 8.33
C MET A 412 0.32 8.95 6.81
N GLN A 413 -0.88 8.69 6.30
CA GLN A 413 -1.14 8.50 4.87
C GLN A 413 -1.62 9.79 4.22
N PRO A 414 -0.83 10.44 3.33
CA PRO A 414 -1.25 11.72 2.76
C PRO A 414 -2.48 11.65 1.86
N THR A 415 -2.68 10.53 1.15
CA THR A 415 -3.86 10.29 0.29
C THR A 415 -5.15 10.25 1.08
N HIS A 416 -5.15 9.72 2.31
CA HIS A 416 -6.34 9.73 3.19
C HIS A 416 -6.85 11.16 3.41
N ALA A 417 -5.97 12.15 3.56
CA ALA A 417 -6.40 13.54 3.75
C ALA A 417 -7.25 14.05 2.57
N THR A 418 -6.88 13.70 1.34
CA THR A 418 -7.59 14.12 0.12
C THR A 418 -8.82 13.25 -0.17
N SER A 419 -8.81 11.97 0.22
CA SER A 419 -9.97 11.08 0.12
C SER A 419 -11.06 11.44 1.15
N ASP A 420 -10.64 11.85 2.35
CA ASP A 420 -11.54 12.13 3.49
C ASP A 420 -12.01 13.59 3.56
N MET A 421 -11.42 14.53 2.82
CA MET A 421 -11.73 15.97 2.95
C MET A 421 -13.22 16.30 2.73
N ASN A 422 -13.96 15.44 2.04
CA ASN A 422 -15.40 15.60 1.80
C ASN A 422 -16.27 15.24 3.02
N MET A 423 -15.72 14.54 4.02
CA MET A 423 -16.49 13.95 5.13
C MET A 423 -15.85 14.16 6.50
N ALA A 424 -14.53 14.26 6.62
CA ALA A 424 -13.84 14.30 7.91
C ALA A 424 -14.36 15.42 8.84
N GLU A 425 -14.50 16.65 8.34
CA GLU A 425 -15.01 17.76 9.15
C GLU A 425 -16.48 17.56 9.56
N GLN A 426 -17.29 16.90 8.73
CA GLN A 426 -18.66 16.55 9.11
C GLN A 426 -18.68 15.54 10.27
N ARG A 427 -17.70 14.62 10.31
CA ARG A 427 -17.58 13.60 11.36
C ARG A 427 -17.10 14.18 12.68
N VAL A 428 -16.09 15.05 12.68
CA VAL A 428 -15.46 15.53 13.94
C VAL A 428 -15.81 16.98 14.30
N GLY A 429 -16.34 17.75 13.36
CA GLY A 429 -16.69 19.16 13.56
C GLY A 429 -15.47 20.10 13.53
N PRO A 430 -15.73 21.43 13.51
CA PRO A 430 -14.74 22.46 13.16
C PRO A 430 -13.63 22.65 14.18
N GLU A 431 -13.79 22.17 15.41
CA GLU A 431 -12.77 22.28 16.46
C GLU A 431 -11.82 21.08 16.47
N ARG A 432 -12.35 19.85 16.38
CA ARG A 432 -11.54 18.62 16.42
C ARG A 432 -10.78 18.37 15.12
N ILE A 433 -11.29 18.85 13.99
CA ILE A 433 -10.62 18.74 12.69
C ILE A 433 -9.25 19.43 12.66
N LYS A 434 -9.01 20.41 13.55
CA LYS A 434 -7.71 21.09 13.69
C LYS A 434 -6.58 20.15 14.14
N GLY A 435 -6.93 19.05 14.81
CA GLY A 435 -6.02 17.98 15.18
C GLY A 435 -5.95 16.85 14.16
N ALA A 436 -6.71 16.95 13.06
CA ALA A 436 -6.75 15.92 12.03
C ALA A 436 -5.78 16.24 10.89
N TYR A 437 -5.03 15.25 10.41
CA TYR A 437 -4.06 15.44 9.32
C TYR A 437 -3.10 16.63 9.55
N ALA A 438 -2.77 16.89 10.82
CA ALA A 438 -2.10 18.09 11.29
C ALA A 438 -0.57 18.02 11.12
N TRP A 439 -0.12 17.65 9.92
CA TRP A 439 1.28 17.31 9.62
C TRP A 439 2.27 18.39 10.03
N GLN A 440 2.00 19.65 9.68
CA GLN A 440 2.86 20.76 10.08
C GLN A 440 2.90 20.95 11.60
N THR A 441 1.83 20.64 12.35
CA THR A 441 1.89 20.69 13.81
C THR A 441 2.87 19.66 14.36
N PHE A 442 2.83 18.42 13.85
CA PHE A 442 3.78 17.36 14.21
C PHE A 442 5.22 17.69 13.80
N LEU A 443 5.44 18.12 12.55
CA LEU A 443 6.77 18.45 12.06
C LEU A 443 7.40 19.62 12.83
N ASN A 444 6.63 20.68 13.11
CA ASN A 444 7.14 21.87 13.79
C ASN A 444 7.57 21.61 15.25
N GLN A 445 6.99 20.61 15.91
CA GLN A 445 7.46 20.19 17.25
C GLN A 445 8.63 19.19 17.19
N GLY A 446 8.96 18.66 16.01
CA GLY A 446 10.05 17.69 15.82
C GLY A 446 9.61 16.22 15.81
N THR A 447 8.31 15.93 15.71
CA THR A 447 7.84 14.56 15.48
C THR A 447 8.24 14.11 14.07
N VAL A 448 8.81 12.92 13.97
CA VAL A 448 9.08 12.28 12.67
C VAL A 448 7.77 11.79 12.07
N ILE A 449 7.53 12.15 10.81
CA ILE A 449 6.41 11.61 10.02
C ILE A 449 6.96 10.61 9.01
N ALA A 450 6.49 9.37 9.10
CA ALA A 450 6.70 8.36 8.06
C ALA A 450 5.43 8.28 7.19
N ALA A 451 5.57 8.42 5.87
CA ALA A 451 4.43 8.42 4.97
C ALA A 451 4.25 7.09 4.26
N GLY A 452 3.00 6.70 4.05
CA GLY A 452 2.61 5.52 3.30
C GLY A 452 1.26 5.73 2.61
N SER A 453 0.81 4.73 1.86
CA SER A 453 -0.49 4.79 1.19
C SER A 453 -1.58 4.00 1.91
N ASP A 454 -1.21 2.99 2.70
CA ASP A 454 -2.15 1.97 3.18
C ASP A 454 -2.81 1.17 2.04
N PHE A 455 -2.09 0.98 0.92
CA PHE A 455 -2.61 0.14 -0.16
C PHE A 455 -2.97 -1.27 0.35
N PRO A 456 -4.02 -1.91 -0.20
CA PRO A 456 -4.83 -1.47 -1.32
C PRO A 456 -6.07 -0.62 -0.93
N VAL A 457 -6.11 -0.02 0.27
CA VAL A 457 -7.16 0.95 0.64
C VAL A 457 -7.07 2.15 -0.29
N GLU A 458 -5.88 2.75 -0.37
CA GLU A 458 -5.52 3.73 -1.39
C GLU A 458 -4.69 3.10 -2.51
N HIS A 459 -4.45 3.87 -3.57
CA HIS A 459 -3.64 3.41 -4.68
C HIS A 459 -2.16 3.33 -4.30
N VAL A 460 -1.47 2.27 -4.75
CA VAL A 460 -0.04 1.97 -4.54
C VAL A 460 0.94 3.04 -5.06
N ASN A 461 0.50 4.09 -5.75
CA ASN A 461 1.42 5.03 -6.41
C ASN A 461 1.88 6.12 -5.43
N PRO A 462 3.16 6.16 -5.00
CA PRO A 462 3.61 7.15 -4.01
C PRO A 462 3.53 8.59 -4.50
N PHE A 463 3.55 8.82 -5.82
CA PHE A 463 3.38 10.17 -6.37
C PHE A 463 1.99 10.76 -6.09
N TYR A 464 0.99 9.92 -5.80
CA TYR A 464 -0.31 10.40 -5.32
C TYR A 464 -0.18 10.90 -3.87
N GLY A 465 0.53 10.17 -3.01
CA GLY A 465 0.85 10.61 -1.65
C GLY A 465 1.71 11.88 -1.62
N LEU A 466 2.77 11.95 -2.43
CA LEU A 466 3.61 13.14 -2.57
C LEU A 466 2.80 14.35 -3.06
N TYR A 467 1.88 14.13 -4.01
CA TYR A 467 0.97 15.16 -4.46
C TYR A 467 0.05 15.62 -3.32
N SER A 468 -0.67 14.71 -2.66
CA SER A 468 -1.59 15.04 -1.56
C SER A 468 -0.88 15.72 -0.38
N ALA A 469 0.37 15.32 -0.06
CA ALA A 469 1.19 15.96 0.96
C ALA A 469 1.51 17.43 0.62
N VAL A 470 1.92 17.67 -0.63
CA VAL A 470 2.34 19.01 -1.10
C VAL A 470 1.14 19.90 -1.39
N THR A 471 0.07 19.36 -1.97
CA THR A 471 -1.04 20.15 -2.48
C THR A 471 -2.23 20.21 -1.54
N ARG A 472 -2.50 19.11 -0.84
CA ARG A 472 -3.74 18.87 -0.08
C ARG A 472 -4.99 19.06 -0.94
N GLN A 473 -4.90 18.64 -2.21
CA GLN A 473 -5.96 18.73 -3.21
C GLN A 473 -6.21 17.35 -3.81
N ASP A 474 -7.44 17.10 -4.28
CA ASP A 474 -7.71 15.99 -5.19
C ASP A 474 -7.10 16.23 -6.58
N PHE A 475 -7.13 15.24 -7.47
CA PHE A 475 -6.59 15.36 -8.83
C PHE A 475 -7.36 16.36 -9.72
N GLY A 476 -8.53 16.82 -9.29
CA GLY A 476 -9.26 17.93 -9.90
C GLY A 476 -8.78 19.31 -9.44
N GLY A 477 -7.82 19.38 -8.52
CA GLY A 477 -7.33 20.61 -7.92
C GLY A 477 -8.26 21.19 -6.85
N MET A 478 -9.16 20.38 -6.30
CA MET A 478 -10.12 20.82 -5.27
C MET A 478 -9.68 20.40 -3.86
N PRO A 479 -10.01 21.19 -2.82
CA PRO A 479 -10.48 22.57 -2.92
C PRO A 479 -9.35 23.50 -3.44
N PRO A 480 -9.67 24.64 -4.08
CA PRO A 480 -8.65 25.58 -4.52
C PRO A 480 -7.81 26.07 -3.34
N GLY A 481 -6.48 25.94 -3.44
CA GLY A 481 -5.55 26.33 -2.37
C GLY A 481 -5.20 25.22 -1.37
N GLY A 482 -5.90 24.08 -1.43
CA GLY A 482 -5.67 22.93 -0.56
C GLY A 482 -6.50 22.94 0.71
N TRP A 483 -6.95 21.76 1.15
CA TRP A 483 -7.76 21.55 2.35
C TRP A 483 -6.90 21.70 3.61
N TYR A 484 -7.19 22.66 4.50
CA TYR A 484 -6.28 23.05 5.61
C TYR A 484 -4.84 23.28 5.13
N SER A 485 -4.69 24.26 4.23
CA SER A 485 -3.46 24.55 3.49
C SER A 485 -2.22 24.84 4.37
N GLU A 486 -2.42 25.26 5.62
CA GLU A 486 -1.38 25.44 6.62
C GLU A 486 -0.67 24.13 7.00
N HIS A 487 -1.25 22.98 6.67
CA HIS A 487 -0.65 21.66 6.86
C HIS A 487 0.00 21.10 5.59
N ARG A 488 0.13 21.87 4.51
CA ARG A 488 0.90 21.43 3.32
C ARG A 488 2.35 21.17 3.71
N MET A 489 2.91 20.10 3.18
CA MET A 489 4.35 19.85 3.23
C MET A 489 5.04 20.56 2.06
N SER A 490 6.26 21.02 2.30
CA SER A 490 7.20 21.30 1.21
C SER A 490 7.54 20.01 0.46
N ARG A 491 8.05 20.14 -0.76
CA ARG A 491 8.53 18.98 -1.55
C ARG A 491 9.64 18.19 -0.83
N ILE A 492 10.50 18.90 -0.10
CA ILE A 492 11.58 18.28 0.67
C ILE A 492 10.99 17.46 1.82
N GLU A 493 10.06 18.02 2.61
CA GLU A 493 9.38 17.31 3.70
C GLU A 493 8.61 16.10 3.18
N ALA A 494 7.86 16.25 2.08
CA ALA A 494 7.10 15.16 1.49
C ALA A 494 8.02 14.03 0.98
N LEU A 495 9.08 14.36 0.24
CA LEU A 495 10.06 13.36 -0.22
C LEU A 495 10.75 12.68 0.96
N ARG A 496 11.10 13.43 2.00
CA ARG A 496 11.73 12.91 3.23
C ARG A 496 10.84 11.88 3.93
N ALA A 497 9.54 12.16 4.03
CA ALA A 497 8.55 11.27 4.64
C ALA A 497 8.42 9.92 3.91
N PHE A 498 8.60 9.90 2.58
CA PHE A 498 8.60 8.69 1.73
C PHE A 498 10.00 8.10 1.49
N THR A 499 11.04 8.60 2.14
CA THR A 499 12.42 8.10 1.96
C THR A 499 13.16 7.98 3.29
N LEU A 500 13.85 9.02 3.72
CA LEU A 500 14.69 9.02 4.92
C LEU A 500 13.90 8.76 6.21
N ASP A 501 12.76 9.41 6.40
CA ASP A 501 11.98 9.28 7.64
C ASP A 501 11.21 7.94 7.68
N ALA A 502 10.80 7.42 6.53
CA ALA A 502 10.30 6.05 6.41
C ALA A 502 11.39 5.03 6.76
N ALA A 503 12.60 5.16 6.20
CA ALA A 503 13.73 4.31 6.57
C ALA A 503 14.06 4.41 8.06
N PHE A 504 14.01 5.61 8.65
CA PHE A 504 14.21 5.82 10.08
C PHE A 504 13.14 5.10 10.92
N ALA A 505 11.87 5.14 10.49
CA ALA A 505 10.78 4.45 11.17
C ALA A 505 10.92 2.92 11.21
N ALA A 506 11.69 2.34 10.28
CA ALA A 506 12.02 0.91 10.23
C ALA A 506 13.42 0.57 10.77
N HIS A 507 14.16 1.53 11.33
CA HIS A 507 15.56 1.36 11.77
C HIS A 507 16.53 0.99 10.63
N GLN A 508 16.26 1.52 9.43
CA GLN A 508 16.99 1.24 8.19
C GLN A 508 17.68 2.49 7.62
N GLU A 509 17.66 3.63 8.30
CA GLU A 509 18.21 4.90 7.81
C GLU A 509 19.71 4.85 7.50
N VAL A 510 20.43 3.89 8.08
CA VAL A 510 21.87 3.68 7.83
C VAL A 510 22.15 2.89 6.54
N ILE A 511 21.15 2.22 5.98
CA ILE A 511 21.28 1.38 4.78
C ILE A 511 20.34 1.81 3.63
N LEU A 512 19.29 2.59 3.90
CA LEU A 512 18.25 3.01 2.96
C LEU A 512 17.88 4.50 3.13
N GLY A 513 16.96 4.98 2.28
CA GLY A 513 16.31 6.29 2.37
C GLY A 513 17.08 7.45 1.75
N THR A 514 18.36 7.28 1.42
CA THR A 514 19.18 8.26 0.69
C THR A 514 20.20 7.54 -0.20
N LEU A 515 20.84 8.30 -1.10
CA LEU A 515 21.93 7.83 -1.96
C LEU A 515 23.31 8.25 -1.41
N GLU A 516 23.47 8.17 -0.09
CA GLU A 516 24.75 8.39 0.59
C GLU A 516 25.67 7.16 0.46
N PRO A 517 27.01 7.34 0.46
CA PRO A 517 27.96 6.23 0.39
C PRO A 517 27.71 5.13 1.44
N GLY A 518 27.74 3.87 1.00
CA GLY A 518 27.54 2.68 1.83
C GLY A 518 26.09 2.21 1.96
N LYS A 519 25.11 3.02 1.56
CA LYS A 519 23.69 2.62 1.47
C LYS A 519 23.43 1.78 0.24
N TRP A 520 22.34 1.00 0.26
CA TRP A 520 21.90 0.26 -0.93
C TRP A 520 21.60 1.24 -2.07
N ALA A 521 22.06 0.90 -3.27
CA ALA A 521 21.79 1.66 -4.48
C ALA A 521 20.37 1.38 -4.98
N ASP A 522 19.40 1.77 -4.16
CA ASP A 522 17.98 1.68 -4.44
C ASP A 522 17.52 3.06 -4.92
N PHE A 523 17.23 3.19 -6.22
CA PHE A 523 16.89 4.48 -6.85
C PHE A 523 15.87 4.31 -7.98
N ILE A 524 15.24 5.42 -8.36
CA ILE A 524 14.28 5.47 -9.45
C ILE A 524 14.67 6.53 -10.47
N ILE A 525 14.31 6.29 -11.73
CA ILE A 525 14.36 7.29 -12.80
C ILE A 525 12.93 7.68 -13.15
N ILE A 526 12.66 8.99 -13.23
CA ILE A 526 11.31 9.52 -13.48
C ILE A 526 11.28 10.42 -14.72
N ASP A 527 10.09 10.53 -15.32
CA ASP A 527 9.86 11.22 -16.60
C ASP A 527 9.91 12.75 -16.53
N ARG A 528 9.95 13.31 -15.32
CA ARG A 528 9.92 14.76 -15.07
C ARG A 528 10.60 15.11 -13.76
N ASP A 529 11.06 16.35 -13.65
CA ASP A 529 11.76 16.82 -12.46
C ASP A 529 10.79 17.14 -11.31
N TYR A 530 10.77 16.27 -10.29
CA TYR A 530 9.94 16.44 -9.10
C TYR A 530 10.13 17.78 -8.39
N PHE A 531 11.28 18.45 -8.50
CA PHE A 531 11.51 19.74 -7.83
C PHE A 531 11.18 20.96 -8.69
N GLU A 532 11.09 20.81 -10.02
CA GLU A 532 10.91 21.93 -10.94
C GLU A 532 9.53 21.98 -11.63
N ILE A 533 8.80 20.85 -11.76
CA ILE A 533 7.44 20.84 -12.34
C ILE A 533 6.44 21.66 -11.52
N ASP A 534 5.27 22.00 -12.08
CA ASP A 534 4.18 22.57 -11.27
C ASP A 534 3.65 21.52 -10.26
N ALA A 535 3.20 21.98 -9.08
CA ALA A 535 2.69 21.05 -8.05
C ALA A 535 1.46 20.27 -8.52
N SER A 536 0.65 20.82 -9.44
CA SER A 536 -0.48 20.14 -10.07
C SER A 536 -0.08 18.93 -10.94
N GLU A 537 1.19 18.81 -11.31
CA GLU A 537 1.70 17.75 -12.19
C GLU A 537 2.39 16.60 -11.43
N ILE A 538 2.58 16.73 -10.11
CA ILE A 538 3.31 15.73 -9.30
C ILE A 538 2.69 14.34 -9.42
N TRP A 539 1.36 14.23 -9.26
CA TRP A 539 0.66 12.93 -9.30
C TRP A 539 0.74 12.23 -10.66
N GLN A 540 1.05 12.97 -11.72
CA GLN A 540 1.19 12.45 -13.07
C GLN A 540 2.59 11.91 -13.37
N THR A 541 3.54 12.05 -12.44
CA THR A 541 4.91 11.55 -12.58
C THR A 541 4.90 10.05 -12.85
N LYS A 542 5.69 9.64 -13.85
CA LYS A 542 5.85 8.23 -14.21
C LYS A 542 7.25 7.77 -13.88
N VAL A 543 7.34 6.67 -13.14
CA VAL A 543 8.59 5.93 -12.95
C VAL A 543 8.93 5.22 -14.26
N LEU A 544 10.09 5.55 -14.80
CA LEU A 544 10.67 4.98 -16.01
C LEU A 544 11.50 3.75 -15.66
N GLU A 545 12.26 3.80 -14.57
CA GLU A 545 13.09 2.69 -14.10
C GLU A 545 13.08 2.61 -12.58
N THR A 546 13.16 1.39 -12.05
CA THR A 546 13.38 1.12 -10.63
C THR A 546 14.57 0.20 -10.48
N TRP A 547 15.48 0.60 -9.60
CA TRP A 547 16.74 -0.07 -9.35
C TRP A 547 16.80 -0.51 -7.89
N MET A 548 17.24 -1.74 -7.66
CA MET A 548 17.40 -2.37 -6.36
C MET A 548 18.82 -2.89 -6.25
N ALA A 549 19.56 -2.43 -5.23
CA ALA A 549 20.95 -2.80 -5.03
C ALA A 549 21.78 -2.69 -6.33
N GLY A 550 21.58 -1.63 -7.11
CA GLY A 550 22.30 -1.41 -8.37
C GLY A 550 21.87 -2.27 -9.55
N ASP A 551 20.86 -3.12 -9.41
CA ASP A 551 20.28 -3.93 -10.48
C ASP A 551 18.91 -3.37 -10.90
N MET A 552 18.64 -3.25 -12.20
CA MET A 552 17.35 -2.76 -12.71
C MET A 552 16.28 -3.85 -12.57
N VAL A 553 15.24 -3.58 -11.79
CA VAL A 553 14.13 -4.53 -11.53
C VAL A 553 12.86 -4.17 -12.29
N TYR A 554 12.74 -2.91 -12.75
CA TYR A 554 11.65 -2.47 -13.60
C TYR A 554 12.14 -1.46 -14.64
N SER A 555 11.59 -1.56 -15.85
CA SER A 555 11.74 -0.58 -16.92
C SER A 555 10.41 -0.40 -17.63
N ARG A 556 9.99 0.85 -17.82
CA ARG A 556 8.77 1.20 -18.55
C ARG A 556 9.02 1.08 -20.04
N GLN A 557 8.22 0.22 -20.70
CA GLN A 557 8.23 0.06 -22.16
C GLN A 557 7.65 1.27 -22.89
#